data_AF-A0A4R6M5T4-F1
#
_entry.id   AF-A0A4R6M5T4-F1
#
_cell.length_a   1.000
_cell.length_b   1.000
_cell.length_c   1.000
_cell.angle_alpha   90.00
_cell.angle_beta   90.00
_cell.angle_gamma   90.00
#
_symmetry.space_group_name_H-M   'P 1'
#
loop_
_entity.id
_entity.type
_entity.pdbx_description
1 polymer ?
#
loop_
_entity_poly.entity_id
_entity_poly.type
_entity_poly.pdbx_seq_one_letter_code
_entity_poly.pdbx_strand_id
1 'polypeptide(L)'
;MKVMPQKRELHEYVLHNNAHPKFESHHSENHGVPLPYCLRIGMERLSGLPLSTVRVFYNASEPASVQAHAYAQGENIYLAPNQEHHLPHELGHIVQQMKGMVKPTKTVNGVAINDDPFLENHATELGERALLLGKC
;
A
#
# COMPACT_ATOMS: atom_id res chain seq x y z
N MET A 1 -31.20 13.16 14.48
CA MET A 1 -30.59 12.60 13.25
C MET A 1 -29.22 12.06 13.63
N LYS A 2 -29.01 10.74 13.59
CA LYS A 2 -27.68 10.16 13.83
C LYS A 2 -26.80 10.57 12.65
N VAL A 3 -25.86 11.47 12.91
CA VAL A 3 -24.77 11.76 11.98
C VAL A 3 -23.98 10.46 11.87
N MET A 4 -24.14 9.76 10.74
CA MET A 4 -23.24 8.68 10.37
C MET A 4 -21.83 9.29 10.37
N PRO A 5 -20.86 8.74 11.11
CA PRO A 5 -19.50 9.25 11.02
C PRO A 5 -19.08 9.12 9.56
N GLN A 6 -18.69 10.25 8.98
CA GLN A 6 -18.02 10.30 7.69
C GLN A 6 -16.94 9.24 7.72
N LYS A 7 -17.04 8.23 6.82
CA LYS A 7 -16.04 7.18 6.65
C LYS A 7 -14.69 7.89 6.52
N ARG A 8 -13.95 8.01 7.62
CA ARG A 8 -12.56 8.44 7.56
C ARG A 8 -11.89 7.35 6.75
N GLU A 9 -11.23 7.72 5.67
CA GLU A 9 -10.28 6.83 5.01
C GLU A 9 -9.32 6.36 6.09
N LEU A 10 -9.59 5.19 6.64
CA LEU A 10 -8.62 4.45 7.42
C LEU A 10 -7.66 3.93 6.36
N HIS A 11 -6.71 4.77 5.94
CA HIS A 11 -5.49 4.32 5.27
C HIS A 11 -4.75 3.49 6.35
N GLU A 12 -5.15 2.23 6.47
CA GLU A 12 -4.76 1.36 7.57
C GLU A 12 -3.41 0.71 7.22
N TYR A 13 -2.33 1.34 7.71
CA TYR A 13 -0.99 0.81 7.54
C TYR A 13 -0.79 -0.44 8.38
N VAL A 14 -0.65 -1.60 7.75
CA VAL A 14 -0.38 -2.84 8.45
C VAL A 14 1.13 -3.05 8.57
N LEU A 15 1.72 -2.66 9.70
CA LEU A 15 3.09 -3.01 10.06
C LEU A 15 3.11 -4.37 10.74
N HIS A 16 3.53 -5.41 10.04
CA HIS A 16 3.93 -6.66 10.69
C HIS A 16 5.29 -7.15 10.22
N ASN A 17 5.95 -7.78 11.18
CA ASN A 17 7.35 -8.17 11.19
C ASN A 17 7.69 -9.21 10.12
N ASN A 18 8.89 -9.03 9.56
CA ASN A 18 9.62 -9.98 8.73
C ASN A 18 9.74 -11.34 9.43
N ALA A 19 8.92 -12.31 9.01
CA ALA A 19 9.22 -13.71 9.18
C ALA A 19 8.81 -14.44 7.90
N HIS A 20 9.79 -14.79 7.06
CA HIS A 20 9.62 -15.70 5.93
C HIS A 20 9.44 -17.14 6.46
N PRO A 21 8.33 -17.83 6.18
CA PRO A 21 8.30 -19.27 6.13
C PRO A 21 8.56 -19.74 4.69
N LYS A 22 9.36 -20.79 4.53
CA LYS A 22 9.56 -21.50 3.26
C LYS A 22 8.39 -22.45 2.99
N PHE A 23 7.92 -22.42 1.74
CA PHE A 23 7.23 -23.44 0.93
C PHE A 23 5.99 -24.16 1.48
N GLU A 24 4.86 -24.03 0.76
CA GLU A 24 4.16 -25.15 0.08
C GLU A 24 3.10 -24.62 -0.90
N SER A 25 3.00 -25.25 -2.08
CA SER A 25 2.21 -24.79 -3.23
C SER A 25 0.92 -25.59 -3.39
N HIS A 26 -0.25 -24.94 -3.32
CA HIS A 26 -1.51 -25.48 -3.84
C HIS A 26 -2.32 -24.39 -4.57
N HIS A 27 -2.50 -24.59 -5.87
CA HIS A 27 -3.13 -23.66 -6.82
C HIS A 27 -4.60 -23.35 -6.48
N SER A 28 -4.82 -22.17 -5.91
CA SER A 28 -5.78 -21.15 -6.37
C SER A 28 -5.38 -19.82 -5.74
N GLU A 29 -4.09 -19.49 -5.81
CA GLU A 29 -3.58 -18.27 -5.21
C GLU A 29 -3.84 -17.13 -6.18
N ASN A 30 -4.57 -16.12 -5.73
CA ASN A 30 -4.82 -14.91 -6.49
C ASN A 30 -3.47 -14.16 -6.57
N HIS A 31 -2.57 -14.58 -7.46
CA HIS A 31 -1.24 -13.99 -7.58
C HIS A 31 -1.43 -12.56 -8.05
N GLY A 32 -1.21 -11.57 -7.17
CA GLY A 32 -1.30 -10.16 -7.53
C GLY A 32 -0.51 -9.86 -8.80
N VAL A 33 -0.92 -8.83 -9.53
CA VAL A 33 -0.26 -8.45 -10.79
C VAL A 33 0.92 -7.51 -10.52
N PRO A 34 1.95 -7.48 -11.37
CA PRO A 34 3.01 -6.48 -11.26
C PRO A 34 2.47 -5.05 -11.32
N LEU A 35 3.21 -4.10 -10.74
CA LEU A 35 2.91 -2.68 -10.86
C LEU A 35 2.80 -2.23 -12.33
N PRO A 36 1.90 -1.27 -12.65
CA PRO A 36 1.90 -0.61 -13.95
C PRO A 36 3.30 -0.08 -14.28
N TYR A 37 3.78 -0.42 -15.47
CA TYR A 37 5.19 -0.23 -15.86
C TYR A 37 5.67 1.22 -15.64
N CYS A 38 4.89 2.20 -16.12
CA CYS A 38 5.21 3.62 -16.01
C CYS A 38 5.30 4.08 -14.55
N LEU A 39 4.33 3.70 -13.72
CA LEU A 39 4.32 4.03 -12.30
C LEU A 39 5.52 3.42 -11.57
N ARG A 40 5.83 2.14 -11.84
CA ARG A 40 7.00 1.47 -11.26
C ARG A 40 8.29 2.21 -11.60
N ILE A 41 8.55 2.48 -12.88
CA ILE A 41 9.78 3.18 -13.32
C ILE A 41 9.87 4.58 -12.69
N GLY A 42 8.75 5.31 -12.64
CA GLY A 42 8.70 6.62 -12.01
C GLY A 42 9.06 6.58 -10.52
N MET A 43 8.52 5.60 -9.80
CA MET A 43 8.79 5.44 -8.37
C MET A 43 10.20 4.90 -8.10
N GLU A 44 10.72 3.97 -8.90
CA GLU A 44 12.10 3.47 -8.79
C GLU A 44 13.11 4.61 -8.99
N ARG A 45 12.89 5.48 -9.99
CA ARG A 45 13.70 6.69 -10.22
C ARG A 45 13.66 7.66 -9.03
N LEU A 46 12.48 7.85 -8.44
CA LEU A 46 12.28 8.79 -7.33
C LEU A 46 12.86 8.27 -6.01
N SER A 47 12.71 6.97 -5.76
CA SER A 47 13.03 6.36 -4.47
C SER A 47 14.45 5.80 -4.40
N GLY A 48 15.02 5.39 -5.54
CA GLY A 48 16.28 4.65 -5.61
C GLY A 48 16.15 3.16 -5.22
N LEU A 49 14.93 2.65 -5.05
CA LEU A 49 14.66 1.27 -4.65
C LEU A 49 14.16 0.42 -5.83
N PRO A 50 14.50 -0.88 -5.88
CA PRO A 50 13.88 -1.80 -6.83
C PRO A 50 12.45 -2.14 -6.40
N LEU A 51 11.48 -2.08 -7.33
CA LEU A 51 10.06 -2.31 -7.04
C LEU A 51 9.43 -3.39 -7.94
N SER A 52 10.26 -4.24 -8.55
CA SER A 52 9.82 -5.32 -9.45
C SER A 52 9.13 -6.49 -8.73
N THR A 53 9.37 -6.64 -7.41
CA THR A 53 8.75 -7.64 -6.56
C THR A 53 7.37 -7.23 -6.05
N VAL A 54 7.03 -5.93 -6.13
CA VAL A 54 5.73 -5.41 -5.68
C VAL A 54 4.58 -6.01 -6.49
N ARG A 55 3.50 -6.39 -5.79
CA ARG A 55 2.29 -6.99 -6.36
C ARG A 55 1.05 -6.18 -5.99
N VAL A 56 0.13 -6.05 -6.94
CA VAL A 56 -1.14 -5.34 -6.80
C VAL A 56 -2.29 -6.33 -6.92
N PHE A 57 -3.17 -6.32 -5.94
CA PHE A 57 -4.37 -7.14 -5.86
C PHE A 57 -5.57 -6.22 -6.10
N TYR A 58 -6.04 -6.18 -7.34
CA TYR A 58 -7.21 -5.39 -7.74
C TYR A 58 -8.51 -6.10 -7.36
N ASN A 59 -9.56 -5.32 -7.10
CA ASN A 59 -10.87 -5.83 -6.67
C ASN A 59 -10.79 -6.72 -5.43
N ALA A 60 -9.83 -6.45 -4.54
CA ALA A 60 -9.60 -7.19 -3.31
C ALA A 60 -10.75 -6.96 -2.32
N SER A 61 -11.12 -8.03 -1.61
CA SER A 61 -12.10 -7.98 -0.51
C SER A 61 -11.46 -7.59 0.83
N GLU A 62 -10.15 -7.74 0.91
CA GLU A 62 -9.31 -7.61 2.10
C GLU A 62 -9.38 -6.22 2.73
N PRO A 63 -9.35 -5.10 1.97
CA PRO A 63 -9.49 -3.77 2.57
C PRO A 63 -10.77 -3.59 3.38
N ALA A 64 -11.87 -4.25 3.01
CA ALA A 64 -13.14 -4.15 3.74
C ALA A 64 -13.07 -4.74 5.15
N SER A 65 -12.20 -5.72 5.40
CA SER A 65 -12.02 -6.34 6.73
C SER A 65 -11.44 -5.38 7.77
N VAL A 66 -10.73 -4.36 7.27
CA VAL A 66 -10.11 -3.28 8.03
C VAL A 66 -10.79 -1.92 7.74
N GLN A 67 -12.00 -1.94 7.16
CA GLN A 67 -12.75 -0.71 6.84
C GLN A 67 -11.98 0.31 5.97
N ALA A 68 -11.06 -0.17 5.14
CA ALA A 68 -10.24 0.61 4.23
C ALA A 68 -10.72 0.47 2.77
N HIS A 69 -10.28 1.40 1.93
CA HIS A 69 -10.45 1.33 0.47
C HIS A 69 -9.25 0.69 -0.22
N ALA A 70 -8.07 0.88 0.34
CA ALA A 70 -6.83 0.27 -0.09
C ALA A 70 -5.87 0.17 1.10
N TYR A 71 -4.86 -0.69 0.99
CA TYR A 71 -3.70 -0.66 1.89
C TYR A 71 -2.46 -1.30 1.25
N ALA A 72 -1.30 -0.90 1.76
CA ALA A 72 0.01 -1.45 1.44
C ALA A 72 0.61 -2.22 2.63
N GLN A 73 1.07 -3.45 2.37
CA GLN A 73 1.70 -4.31 3.36
C GLN A 73 2.88 -5.07 2.76
N GLY A 74 4.10 -4.75 3.21
CA GLY A 74 5.32 -5.39 2.74
C GLY A 74 5.60 -5.02 1.28
N GLU A 75 5.41 -5.98 0.37
CA GLU A 75 5.51 -5.76 -1.09
C GLU A 75 4.15 -5.91 -1.79
N ASN A 76 3.05 -5.93 -1.04
CA ASN A 76 1.71 -6.13 -1.59
C ASN A 76 0.85 -4.88 -1.41
N ILE A 77 0.07 -4.56 -2.44
CA ILE A 77 -0.92 -3.48 -2.44
C ILE A 77 -2.28 -4.10 -2.73
N TYR A 78 -3.27 -3.86 -1.86
CA TYR A 78 -4.63 -4.34 -2.03
C TYR A 78 -5.56 -3.16 -2.31
N LEU A 79 -6.32 -3.24 -3.40
CA LEU A 79 -7.24 -2.19 -3.82
C LEU A 79 -8.66 -2.77 -3.88
N ALA A 80 -9.59 -2.17 -3.14
CA ALA A 80 -10.98 -2.56 -3.23
C ALA A 80 -11.55 -2.24 -4.63
N PRO A 81 -12.71 -2.81 -5.00
CA PRO A 81 -13.31 -2.55 -6.30
C PRO A 81 -13.52 -1.04 -6.56
N ASN A 82 -13.06 -0.56 -7.71
CA ASN A 82 -13.11 0.85 -8.15
C ASN A 82 -12.23 1.81 -7.33
N GLN A 83 -11.18 1.31 -6.66
CA GLN A 83 -10.24 2.09 -5.84
C GLN A 83 -8.84 2.17 -6.45
N GLU A 84 -8.70 1.98 -7.76
CA GLU A 84 -7.42 1.93 -8.46
C GLU A 84 -6.62 3.24 -8.37
N HIS A 85 -7.33 4.34 -8.15
CA HIS A 85 -6.75 5.67 -8.01
C HIS A 85 -5.88 5.82 -6.74
N HIS A 86 -6.04 4.96 -5.73
CA HIS A 86 -5.18 4.94 -4.55
C HIS A 86 -3.80 4.33 -4.82
N LEU A 87 -3.63 3.57 -5.91
CA LEU A 87 -2.40 2.82 -6.18
C LEU A 87 -1.09 3.65 -6.08
N PRO A 88 -1.00 4.87 -6.65
CA PRO A 88 0.22 5.67 -6.53
C PRO A 88 0.53 6.04 -5.07
N HIS A 89 -0.49 6.31 -4.27
CA HIS A 89 -0.37 6.65 -2.85
C HIS A 89 0.09 5.42 -2.05
N GLU A 90 -0.56 4.27 -2.23
CA GLU A 90 -0.17 3.01 -1.58
C GLU A 90 1.26 2.60 -1.93
N LEU A 91 1.69 2.83 -3.17
CA LEU A 91 3.08 2.57 -3.56
C LEU A 91 4.06 3.50 -2.82
N GLY A 92 3.66 4.72 -2.52
CA GLY A 92 4.40 5.62 -1.63
C GLY A 92 4.62 5.01 -0.24
N HIS A 93 3.61 4.34 0.32
CA HIS A 93 3.74 3.64 1.59
C HIS A 93 4.73 2.47 1.52
N ILE A 94 4.71 1.68 0.44
CA ILE A 94 5.70 0.60 0.23
C ILE A 94 7.12 1.17 0.27
N VAL A 95 7.38 2.30 -0.40
CA VAL A 95 8.69 2.97 -0.38
C VAL A 95 9.08 3.39 1.04
N GLN A 96 8.14 3.94 1.82
CA GLN A 96 8.40 4.32 3.21
C GLN A 96 8.72 3.11 4.09
N GLN A 97 7.99 1.99 3.92
CA GLN A 97 8.24 0.73 4.62
C GLN A 97 9.65 0.20 4.30
N MET A 98 10.01 0.15 3.02
CA MET A 98 11.34 -0.30 2.57
C MET A 98 12.47 0.61 3.05
N LYS A 99 12.24 1.92 3.19
CA LYS A 99 13.21 2.87 3.77
C LYS A 99 13.29 2.83 5.30
N GLY A 100 12.45 2.03 5.97
CA GLY A 100 12.37 2.00 7.43
C GLY A 100 11.86 3.30 8.04
N MET A 101 11.13 4.11 7.27
CA MET A 101 10.56 5.38 7.74
C MET A 101 9.36 5.15 8.66
N VAL A 102 8.65 4.04 8.46
CA VAL A 102 7.41 3.74 9.17
C VAL A 102 7.73 3.02 10.49
N LYS A 103 7.44 3.69 11.61
CA LYS A 103 7.49 3.10 12.95
C LYS A 103 6.06 2.97 13.50
N PRO A 104 5.71 1.87 14.17
CA PRO A 104 4.41 1.75 14.83
C PRO A 104 4.18 2.90 15.81
N THR A 105 3.12 3.67 15.63
CA THR A 105 2.67 4.69 16.60
C THR A 105 1.46 4.21 17.39
N LYS A 106 0.67 3.28 16.82
CA LYS A 106 -0.55 2.72 17.42
C LYS A 106 -0.72 1.24 17.09
N THR A 107 -1.68 0.61 17.75
CA THR A 107 -2.13 -0.75 17.43
C THR A 107 -3.64 -0.77 17.35
N VAL A 108 -4.18 -1.28 16.24
CA VAL A 108 -5.61 -1.45 16.00
C VAL A 108 -5.85 -2.93 15.71
N ASN A 109 -6.70 -3.60 16.49
CA ASN A 109 -7.02 -5.02 16.31
C ASN A 109 -5.80 -5.96 16.21
N GLY A 110 -4.70 -5.64 16.92
CA GLY A 110 -3.45 -6.42 16.88
C GLY A 110 -2.51 -6.09 15.71
N VAL A 111 -2.89 -5.12 14.87
CA VAL A 111 -2.08 -4.57 13.78
C VAL A 111 -1.38 -3.31 14.23
N ALA A 112 -0.05 -3.29 14.11
CA ALA A 112 0.71 -2.07 14.35
C ALA A 112 0.52 -1.11 13.17
N ILE A 113 0.13 0.13 13.45
CA ILE A 113 -0.12 1.16 12.44
C ILE A 113 0.75 2.38 12.70
N ASN A 114 1.01 3.15 11.64
CA ASN A 114 1.52 4.52 11.76
C ASN A 114 0.42 5.47 11.29
N ASP A 115 0.14 6.51 12.07
CA ASP A 115 -0.89 7.52 11.80
C ASP A 115 -0.32 8.93 11.69
N ASP A 116 0.95 9.06 11.29
CA ASP A 116 1.63 10.35 11.13
C ASP A 116 1.17 11.07 9.84
N PRO A 117 0.47 12.22 9.95
CA PRO A 117 -0.01 12.96 8.78
C PRO A 117 1.11 13.42 7.83
N PHE A 118 2.35 13.56 8.33
CA PHE A 118 3.49 13.89 7.48
C PHE A 118 3.83 12.74 6.53
N LEU A 119 3.76 11.49 7.00
CA LEU A 119 4.00 10.32 6.18
C LEU A 119 2.89 10.10 5.15
N GLU A 120 1.63 10.41 5.49
CA GLU A 120 0.50 10.38 4.55
C GLU A 120 0.70 11.36 3.38
N ASN A 121 1.01 12.61 3.70
CA ASN A 121 1.26 13.63 2.68
C ASN A 121 2.47 13.27 1.82
N HIS A 122 3.54 12.78 2.45
CA HIS A 122 4.74 12.36 1.73
C HIS A 122 4.46 11.17 0.80
N ALA A 123 3.60 10.22 1.17
CA ALA A 123 3.20 9.12 0.30
C ALA A 123 2.42 9.60 -0.92
N THR A 124 1.48 10.54 -0.73
CA THR A 124 0.77 11.22 -1.82
C THR A 124 1.74 11.90 -2.77
N GLU A 125 2.66 12.73 -2.25
CA GLU A 125 3.66 13.43 -3.07
C GLU A 125 4.55 12.46 -3.85
N LEU A 126 4.99 11.36 -3.23
CA LEU A 126 5.76 10.32 -3.92
C LEU A 126 4.97 9.72 -5.08
N GLY A 127 3.70 9.38 -4.86
CA GLY A 127 2.82 8.81 -5.87
C GLY A 127 2.60 9.74 -7.07
N GLU A 128 2.26 11.00 -6.81
CA GLU A 128 2.06 12.01 -7.84
C GLU A 128 3.35 12.27 -8.65
N ARG A 129 4.50 12.40 -7.97
CA ARG A 129 5.79 12.61 -8.65
C ARG A 129 6.22 11.38 -9.43
N ALA A 130 5.94 10.17 -8.95
CA ALA A 130 6.19 8.94 -9.68
C ALA A 130 5.39 8.90 -10.98
N LEU A 131 4.11 9.30 -10.97
CA LEU A 131 3.32 9.41 -12.21
C LEU A 131 3.94 10.39 -13.21
N LEU A 132 4.48 11.52 -12.73
CA LEU A 132 5.12 12.53 -13.60
C LEU A 132 6.45 12.04 -14.20
N LEU A 133 7.29 11.37 -13.40
CA LEU A 133 8.61 10.87 -13.82
C LEU A 133 8.52 9.57 -14.64
N GLY A 134 7.43 8.84 -14.44
CA GLY A 134 7.13 7.57 -15.07
C GLY A 134 6.48 7.69 -16.44
N LYS A 135 6.10 8.91 -16.87
CA LYS A 135 5.35 9.16 -18.11
C LYS A 135 5.91 8.39 -19.32
N CYS A 136 5.24 7.28 -19.55
CA CYS A 136 5.01 6.57 -20.78
C CYS A 136 3.48 6.38 -20.87
#